data_AF-A0A944BSD2-F1
#
_entry.id   AF-A0A944BSD2-F1
#
_cell.length_a   1.000
_cell.length_b   1.000
_cell.length_c   1.000
_cell.angle_alpha   90.00
_cell.angle_beta   90.00
_cell.angle_gamma   90.00
#
_symmetry.space_group_name_H-M   'P 1'
#
loop_
_entity.id
_entity.type
_entity.pdbx_description
1 polymer ?
#
loop_
_entity_poly.entity_id
_entity_poly.type
_entity_poly.pdbx_seq_one_letter_code
_entity_poly.pdbx_strand_id
1 'polypeptide(L)'
;MEKYYDYSDHIEKAMSSFSNEKTNFVFKRRVLDEMELRTKEVINRGLGDKRVAHDLIMDEYNPQRIVKDYYEYLEDIKEKKKIKYTPIAAVACILLSVLVFLIIGFVTDVWHPTWLIIEGTATAGVMAIMLTAVTILRRHKKFYAIMRALVAGSVMVGTQFLFLFIRILFDNEQAYLIFLFALAMMFIGDLVLATVTKQRLVFVNYLITIPLVFIFAFVIFGLITGLWSVGRILIIIGFVLDLGVIIQLAIRNKKLAYNPEEEE
;
A
#
# COMPACT_ATOMS: atom_id res chain seq x y z
N MET A 1 -42.23 -26.75 -27.81
CA MET A 1 -41.38 -26.97 -26.62
C MET A 1 -40.53 -25.72 -26.44
N GLU A 2 -40.97 -24.80 -25.59
CA GLU A 2 -40.13 -23.66 -25.17
C GLU A 2 -39.01 -24.22 -24.31
N LYS A 3 -37.77 -24.14 -24.81
CA LYS A 3 -36.58 -24.47 -24.04
C LYS A 3 -36.53 -23.43 -22.91
N TYR A 4 -36.78 -23.85 -21.68
CA TYR A 4 -36.69 -22.99 -20.50
C TYR A 4 -35.26 -22.45 -20.46
N TYR A 5 -35.09 -21.14 -20.60
CA TYR A 5 -33.78 -20.49 -20.58
C TYR A 5 -33.23 -20.57 -19.16
N ASP A 6 -32.51 -21.64 -18.87
CA ASP A 6 -32.02 -21.89 -17.52
C ASP A 6 -30.63 -21.28 -17.35
N TYR A 7 -30.61 -20.00 -16.99
CA TYR A 7 -29.39 -19.34 -16.53
C TYR A 7 -28.74 -20.10 -15.37
N SER A 8 -29.51 -20.84 -14.58
CA SER A 8 -28.96 -21.67 -13.51
C SER A 8 -28.04 -22.76 -14.05
N ASP A 9 -28.42 -23.45 -15.13
CA ASP A 9 -27.61 -24.53 -15.72
C ASP A 9 -26.32 -23.98 -16.34
N HIS A 10 -26.38 -22.81 -16.97
CA HIS A 10 -25.20 -22.12 -17.52
C HIS A 10 -24.19 -21.73 -16.42
N ILE A 11 -24.69 -21.16 -15.32
CA ILE A 11 -23.87 -20.79 -14.15
C ILE A 11 -23.30 -22.05 -13.47
N GLU A 12 -24.11 -23.11 -13.33
CA GLU A 12 -23.71 -24.37 -12.72
C GLU A 12 -22.58 -25.03 -13.51
N LYS A 13 -22.69 -25.04 -14.84
CA LYS A 13 -21.67 -25.57 -15.74
C LYS A 13 -20.38 -24.76 -15.67
N ALA A 14 -20.49 -23.43 -15.69
CA ALA A 14 -19.34 -22.53 -15.57
C ALA A 14 -18.61 -22.69 -14.23
N MET A 15 -19.35 -23.02 -13.15
CA MET A 15 -18.80 -23.17 -11.80
C MET A 15 -18.68 -24.62 -11.32
N SER A 16 -18.76 -25.59 -12.22
CA SER A 16 -18.72 -27.03 -11.91
C SER A 16 -17.42 -27.47 -11.21
N SER A 17 -16.32 -26.72 -11.39
CA SER A 17 -15.03 -26.97 -10.75
C SER A 17 -14.90 -26.47 -9.30
N PHE A 18 -15.86 -25.70 -8.79
CA PHE A 18 -15.78 -25.10 -7.45
C PHE A 18 -16.58 -25.91 -6.41
N SER A 19 -16.08 -25.96 -5.17
CA SER A 19 -16.69 -26.72 -4.07
C SER A 19 -18.11 -26.25 -3.75
N ASN A 20 -18.95 -27.12 -3.18
CA ASN A 20 -20.30 -26.73 -2.73
C ASN A 20 -20.28 -26.04 -1.35
N GLU A 21 -19.64 -24.88 -1.29
CA GLU A 21 -19.63 -24.02 -0.10
C GLU A 21 -20.78 -23.00 -0.10
N LYS A 22 -21.23 -22.58 1.09
CA LYS A 22 -22.27 -21.54 1.26
C LYS A 22 -21.96 -20.27 0.46
N THR A 23 -20.68 -19.90 0.35
CA THR A 23 -20.20 -18.76 -0.43
C THR A 23 -20.57 -18.86 -1.91
N ASN A 24 -20.55 -20.07 -2.47
CA ASN A 24 -20.75 -20.34 -3.88
C ASN A 24 -22.23 -20.26 -4.22
N PHE A 25 -23.11 -20.76 -3.35
CA PHE A 25 -24.55 -20.57 -3.48
C PHE A 25 -24.94 -19.10 -3.48
N VAL A 26 -24.35 -18.28 -2.60
CA VAL A 26 -24.61 -16.83 -2.55
C VAL A 26 -24.13 -16.14 -3.82
N PHE A 27 -22.99 -16.55 -4.38
CA PHE A 27 -22.50 -16.01 -5.65
C PHE A 27 -23.36 -16.44 -6.84
N LYS A 28 -23.68 -17.75 -6.97
CA LYS A 28 -24.59 -18.29 -8.00
C LYS A 28 -25.90 -17.51 -8.04
N ARG A 29 -26.51 -17.30 -6.87
CA ARG A 29 -27.75 -16.55 -6.74
C ARG A 29 -27.61 -15.09 -7.18
N ARG A 30 -26.50 -14.42 -6.81
CA ARG A 30 -26.25 -13.04 -7.23
C ARG A 30 -26.12 -12.93 -8.75
N VAL A 31 -25.33 -13.80 -9.38
CA VAL A 31 -25.13 -13.79 -10.84
C VAL A 31 -26.45 -14.09 -11.55
N LEU A 32 -27.25 -15.04 -11.04
CA LEU A 32 -28.58 -15.33 -11.56
C LEU A 32 -29.49 -14.10 -11.52
N ASP A 33 -29.61 -13.45 -10.36
CA ASP A 33 -30.42 -12.24 -10.18
C ASP A 33 -29.95 -11.11 -11.13
N GLU A 34 -28.63 -10.97 -11.34
CA GLU A 34 -28.04 -9.97 -12.24
C GLU A 34 -28.35 -10.25 -13.72
N MET A 35 -28.20 -11.51 -14.15
CA MET A 35 -28.56 -11.94 -15.51
C MET A 35 -30.06 -11.74 -15.78
N GLU A 36 -30.94 -12.07 -14.83
CA GLU A 36 -32.39 -11.84 -14.96
C GLU A 36 -32.73 -10.35 -15.06
N LEU A 37 -32.13 -9.52 -14.21
CA LEU A 37 -32.32 -8.07 -14.22
C LEU A 37 -31.88 -7.47 -15.56
N ARG A 38 -30.69 -7.86 -16.03
CA ARG A 38 -30.12 -7.37 -17.29
C ARG A 38 -30.93 -7.82 -18.49
N THR A 39 -31.50 -9.03 -18.44
CA THR A 39 -32.46 -9.51 -19.46
C THR A 39 -33.71 -8.64 -19.52
N LYS A 40 -34.35 -8.36 -18.37
CA LYS A 40 -35.52 -7.46 -18.29
C LYS A 40 -35.19 -6.07 -18.85
N GLU A 41 -33.99 -5.57 -18.57
CA GLU A 41 -33.55 -4.28 -19.05
C GLU A 41 -33.31 -4.26 -20.58
N VAL A 42 -32.73 -5.31 -21.17
CA VAL A 42 -32.58 -5.45 -22.64
C VAL A 42 -33.95 -5.48 -23.31
N ILE A 43 -34.88 -6.26 -22.79
CA ILE A 43 -36.24 -6.38 -23.32
C ILE A 43 -36.96 -5.02 -23.26
N ASN A 44 -36.89 -4.33 -22.11
CA ASN A 44 -37.51 -3.01 -21.93
C ASN A 44 -36.91 -1.92 -22.84
N ARG A 45 -35.66 -2.08 -23.29
CA ARG A 45 -35.00 -1.16 -24.23
C ARG A 45 -35.40 -1.37 -25.69
N GLY A 46 -36.34 -2.28 -25.97
CA GLY A 46 -36.91 -2.47 -27.30
C GLY A 46 -36.44 -3.72 -28.03
N LEU A 47 -35.70 -4.62 -27.36
CA LEU A 47 -35.38 -5.93 -27.93
C LEU A 47 -36.63 -6.82 -27.86
N GLY A 48 -37.38 -6.89 -28.96
CA GLY A 48 -38.67 -7.58 -29.02
C GLY A 48 -38.59 -9.11 -28.95
N ASP A 49 -37.45 -9.70 -29.35
CA ASP A 49 -37.26 -11.14 -29.28
C ASP A 49 -36.58 -11.55 -27.96
N LYS A 50 -37.36 -12.20 -27.09
CA LYS A 50 -36.88 -12.72 -25.81
C LYS A 50 -35.72 -13.70 -25.97
N ARG A 51 -35.69 -14.48 -27.06
CA ARG A 51 -34.65 -15.49 -27.30
C ARG A 51 -33.30 -14.84 -27.52
N VAL A 52 -33.27 -13.84 -28.40
CA VAL A 52 -32.07 -13.06 -28.69
C VAL A 52 -31.60 -12.34 -27.43
N ALA A 53 -32.52 -11.81 -26.61
CA ALA A 53 -32.17 -11.22 -25.33
C ALA A 53 -31.48 -12.22 -24.39
N HIS A 54 -32.00 -13.44 -24.25
CA HIS A 54 -31.39 -14.47 -23.42
C HIS A 54 -30.02 -14.93 -23.93
N ASP A 55 -29.89 -15.15 -25.24
CA ASP A 55 -28.63 -15.58 -25.87
C ASP A 55 -27.54 -14.51 -25.75
N LEU A 56 -27.90 -13.23 -25.91
CA LEU A 56 -26.98 -12.10 -25.70
C LEU A 56 -26.45 -12.05 -24.26
N ILE A 57 -27.32 -12.28 -23.27
CA ILE A 57 -26.89 -12.30 -21.86
C ILE A 57 -26.05 -13.54 -21.54
N MET A 58 -26.35 -14.69 -22.13
CA MET A 58 -25.51 -15.89 -22.00
C MET A 58 -24.09 -15.68 -22.57
N ASP A 59 -23.96 -14.96 -23.69
CA ASP A 59 -22.67 -14.61 -24.28
C ASP A 59 -21.93 -13.54 -23.45
N GLU A 60 -22.66 -12.52 -22.97
CA GLU A 60 -22.13 -11.48 -22.09
C GLU A 60 -21.56 -12.08 -20.78
N TYR A 61 -22.21 -13.10 -20.23
CA TYR A 61 -21.77 -13.86 -19.06
C TYR A 61 -21.12 -15.18 -19.48
N ASN A 62 -20.07 -15.10 -20.28
CA ASN A 62 -19.29 -16.27 -20.64
C ASN A 62 -18.66 -16.95 -19.41
N PRO A 63 -18.35 -18.26 -19.47
CA PRO A 63 -17.78 -18.99 -18.33
C PRO A 63 -16.51 -18.37 -17.77
N GLN A 64 -15.66 -17.78 -18.62
CA GLN A 64 -14.40 -17.14 -18.21
C GLN A 64 -14.65 -15.89 -17.36
N ARG A 65 -15.64 -15.07 -17.73
CA ARG A 65 -16.06 -13.89 -16.96
C ARG A 65 -16.65 -14.30 -15.62
N ILE A 66 -17.56 -15.28 -15.59
CA ILE A 66 -18.15 -15.77 -14.33
C ILE A 66 -17.06 -16.25 -13.36
N VAL A 67 -16.07 -16.99 -13.86
CA VAL A 67 -14.92 -17.46 -13.07
C VAL A 67 -14.08 -16.27 -12.57
N LYS A 68 -13.80 -15.28 -13.42
CA LYS A 68 -13.05 -14.09 -13.04
C LYS A 68 -13.78 -13.29 -11.95
N ASP A 69 -15.07 -13.03 -12.15
CA ASP A 69 -15.93 -12.30 -11.21
C ASP A 69 -16.04 -13.05 -9.87
N TYR A 70 -16.00 -14.39 -9.91
CA TYR A 70 -15.94 -15.22 -8.71
C TYR A 70 -14.62 -15.04 -7.93
N TYR A 71 -13.47 -14.98 -8.62
CA TYR A 71 -12.19 -14.68 -7.96
C TYR A 71 -12.18 -13.27 -7.35
N GLU A 72 -12.66 -12.26 -8.07
CA GLU A 72 -12.79 -10.89 -7.55
C GLU A 72 -13.71 -10.85 -6.31
N TYR A 73 -14.81 -11.60 -6.34
CA TYR A 73 -15.71 -11.73 -5.19
C TYR A 73 -15.05 -12.39 -3.98
N LEU A 74 -14.24 -13.44 -4.18
CA LEU A 74 -13.50 -14.07 -3.10
C LEU A 74 -12.46 -13.12 -2.49
N GLU A 75 -11.81 -12.29 -3.30
CA GLU A 75 -10.90 -11.26 -2.82
C GLU A 75 -11.62 -10.21 -1.99
N ASP A 76 -12.77 -9.69 -2.45
CA ASP A 76 -13.58 -8.73 -1.70
C ASP A 76 -14.08 -9.30 -0.35
N ILE A 77 -14.49 -10.57 -0.31
CA ILE A 77 -14.83 -11.24 0.96
C ILE A 77 -13.62 -11.30 1.90
N LYS A 78 -12.45 -11.67 1.37
CA LYS A 78 -11.21 -11.74 2.17
C LYS A 78 -10.83 -10.37 2.71
N GLU A 79 -10.91 -9.32 1.90
CA GLU A 79 -10.63 -7.94 2.33
C GLU A 79 -11.61 -7.46 3.39
N LYS A 80 -12.92 -7.67 3.20
CA LYS A 80 -13.96 -7.34 4.18
C LYS A 80 -13.77 -8.07 5.51
N LYS A 81 -13.40 -9.35 5.45
CA LYS A 81 -13.05 -10.13 6.66
C LYS A 81 -11.82 -9.56 7.34
N LYS A 82 -10.73 -9.30 6.60
CA LYS A 82 -9.51 -8.70 7.15
C LYS A 82 -9.84 -7.41 7.90
N ILE A 83 -10.54 -6.46 7.27
CA ILE A 83 -10.92 -5.18 7.87
C ILE A 83 -11.72 -5.37 9.17
N LYS A 84 -12.64 -6.35 9.21
CA LYS A 84 -13.43 -6.66 10.41
C LYS A 84 -12.58 -7.20 11.57
N TYR A 85 -11.59 -8.03 11.28
CA TYR A 85 -10.75 -8.67 12.31
C TYR A 85 -9.50 -7.86 12.69
N THR A 86 -9.05 -6.92 11.86
CA THR A 86 -7.91 -6.03 12.16
C THR A 86 -8.01 -5.31 13.51
N PRO A 87 -9.13 -4.64 13.87
CA PRO A 87 -9.22 -3.95 15.17
C PRO A 87 -9.19 -4.93 16.34
N ILE A 88 -9.82 -6.10 16.19
CA ILE A 88 -9.82 -7.15 17.23
C ILE A 88 -8.40 -7.67 17.45
N ALA A 89 -7.67 -7.95 16.36
CA ALA A 89 -6.29 -8.38 16.42
C ALA A 89 -5.37 -7.33 17.06
N ALA A 90 -5.56 -6.04 16.73
CA ALA A 90 -4.79 -4.96 17.31
C ALA A 90 -4.99 -4.86 18.84
N VAL A 91 -6.23 -4.93 19.31
CA VAL A 91 -6.56 -4.93 20.76
C VAL A 91 -5.96 -6.16 21.44
N ALA A 92 -6.07 -7.34 20.83
CA ALA A 92 -5.47 -8.56 21.35
C ALA A 92 -3.94 -8.46 21.47
N CYS A 93 -3.26 -7.88 20.48
CA CYS A 93 -1.82 -7.65 20.53
C CYS A 93 -1.41 -6.70 21.66
N ILE A 94 -2.17 -5.63 21.91
CA ILE A 94 -1.90 -4.71 23.02
C ILE A 94 -2.07 -5.42 24.36
N LEU A 95 -3.19 -6.13 24.56
CA LEU A 95 -3.43 -6.90 25.78
C LEU A 95 -2.35 -7.96 26.03
N LEU A 96 -1.93 -8.66 24.98
CA LEU A 96 -0.85 -9.64 25.06
C LEU A 96 0.48 -8.96 25.44
N SER A 97 0.78 -7.79 24.90
CA SER A 97 2.00 -7.05 25.26
C SER A 97 2.01 -6.60 26.72
N VAL A 98 0.86 -6.18 27.26
CA VAL A 98 0.70 -5.87 28.69
C VAL A 98 0.91 -7.12 29.55
N LEU A 99 0.34 -8.25 29.15
CA LEU A 99 0.52 -9.51 29.85
C LEU A 99 2.00 -9.95 29.86
N VAL A 100 2.69 -9.85 28.73
CA VAL A 100 4.14 -10.13 28.64
C VAL A 100 4.94 -9.18 29.52
N PHE A 101 4.64 -7.89 29.51
CA PHE A 101 5.26 -6.90 30.39
C PHE A 101 5.10 -7.26 31.87
N LEU A 102 3.88 -7.63 32.29
CA LEU A 102 3.61 -8.02 33.67
C LEU A 102 4.36 -9.29 34.07
N ILE A 103 4.37 -10.32 33.20
CA ILE A 103 5.11 -11.56 33.48
C ILE A 103 6.59 -11.27 33.68
N ILE A 104 7.21 -10.52 32.78
CA ILE A 104 8.63 -10.20 32.88
C ILE A 104 8.89 -9.36 34.13
N GLY A 105 8.06 -8.34 34.40
CA GLY A 105 8.16 -7.50 35.60
C GLY A 105 8.10 -8.31 36.88
N PHE A 106 7.13 -9.22 37.04
CA PHE A 106 7.02 -10.03 38.25
C PHE A 106 8.11 -11.10 38.39
N VAL A 107 8.60 -11.67 37.30
CA VAL A 107 9.62 -12.74 37.33
C VAL A 107 11.03 -12.18 37.54
N THR A 108 11.34 -11.03 36.92
CA THR A 108 12.70 -10.49 36.87
C THR A 108 12.90 -9.26 37.75
N ASP A 109 11.82 -8.65 38.23
CA ASP A 109 11.80 -7.34 38.93
C ASP A 109 12.41 -6.19 38.11
N VAL A 110 12.57 -6.39 36.81
CA VAL A 110 13.09 -5.41 35.86
C VAL A 110 11.91 -4.72 35.17
N TRP A 111 11.53 -3.55 35.67
CA TRP A 111 10.38 -2.79 35.17
C TRP A 111 10.76 -1.74 34.13
N HIS A 112 11.90 -1.06 34.32
CA HIS A 112 12.28 0.12 33.57
C HIS A 112 12.61 -0.10 32.07
N PRO A 113 13.27 -1.18 31.62
CA PRO A 113 13.43 -1.41 30.18
C PRO A 113 12.22 -2.13 29.57
N THR A 114 11.46 -2.85 30.39
CA THR A 114 10.42 -3.78 29.93
C THR A 114 9.15 -3.06 29.44
N TRP A 115 8.85 -1.84 29.92
CA TRP A 115 7.72 -1.05 29.41
C TRP A 115 7.83 -0.72 27.91
N LEU A 116 9.05 -0.78 27.36
CA LEU A 116 9.32 -0.60 25.93
C LEU A 116 8.57 -1.63 25.07
N ILE A 117 8.19 -2.78 25.63
CA ILE A 117 7.33 -3.77 24.96
C ILE A 117 5.96 -3.18 24.65
N ILE A 118 5.36 -2.45 25.60
CA ILE A 118 4.06 -1.80 25.44
C ILE A 118 4.19 -0.60 24.50
N GLU A 119 5.24 0.21 24.66
CA GLU A 119 5.49 1.35 23.78
C GLU A 119 5.71 0.91 22.33
N GLY A 120 6.40 -0.21 22.11
CA GLY A 120 6.64 -0.78 20.79
C GLY A 120 5.37 -1.26 20.11
N THR A 121 4.48 -1.94 20.84
CA THR A 121 3.19 -2.37 20.28
C THR A 121 2.27 -1.19 19.99
N ALA A 122 2.25 -0.17 20.86
CA ALA A 122 1.50 1.07 20.62
C ALA A 122 2.01 1.81 19.38
N THR A 123 3.33 1.99 19.26
CA THR A 123 4.00 2.63 18.11
C THR A 123 3.68 1.89 16.82
N ALA A 124 3.79 0.55 16.81
CA ALA A 124 3.47 -0.28 15.65
C ALA A 124 2.00 -0.12 15.23
N GLY A 125 1.07 -0.08 16.20
CA GLY A 125 -0.35 0.16 15.95
C GLY A 125 -0.61 1.53 15.30
N VAL A 126 -0.02 2.60 15.85
CA VAL A 126 -0.15 3.96 15.30
C VAL A 126 0.42 4.04 13.88
N MET A 127 1.61 3.46 13.63
CA MET A 127 2.19 3.40 12.29
C MET A 127 1.29 2.65 11.31
N ALA A 128 0.73 1.50 11.70
CA ALA A 128 -0.17 0.72 10.86
C ALA A 128 -1.44 1.52 10.49
N ILE A 129 -2.02 2.27 11.44
CA ILE A 129 -3.17 3.15 11.20
C ILE A 129 -2.80 4.27 10.22
N MET A 130 -1.67 4.96 10.43
CA MET A 130 -1.23 6.04 9.54
C MET A 130 -0.99 5.54 8.11
N LEU A 131 -0.33 4.39 7.94
CA LEU A 131 -0.07 3.81 6.62
C LEU A 131 -1.34 3.30 5.94
N THR A 132 -2.28 2.71 6.69
CA THR A 132 -3.59 2.31 6.15
C THR A 132 -4.41 3.53 5.73
N ALA A 133 -4.34 4.63 6.48
CA ALA A 133 -4.96 5.89 6.07
C ALA A 133 -4.36 6.40 4.74
N VAL A 134 -3.04 6.33 4.57
CA VAL A 134 -2.38 6.71 3.30
C VAL A 134 -2.89 5.88 2.12
N THR A 135 -3.05 4.56 2.26
CA THR A 135 -3.54 3.70 1.16
C THR A 135 -4.98 4.03 0.75
N ILE A 136 -5.84 4.37 1.73
CA ILE A 136 -7.22 4.81 1.48
C ILE A 136 -7.23 6.19 0.81
N LEU A 137 -6.48 7.15 1.37
CA LEU A 137 -6.42 8.53 0.86
C LEU A 137 -5.77 8.62 -0.52
N ARG A 138 -4.92 7.66 -0.91
CA ARG A 138 -4.29 7.61 -2.24
C ARG A 138 -5.29 7.62 -3.39
N ARG A 139 -6.51 7.10 -3.17
CA ARG A 139 -7.59 7.13 -4.17
C ARG A 139 -8.05 8.56 -4.48
N HIS A 140 -7.79 9.51 -3.58
CA HIS A 140 -8.22 10.89 -3.66
C HIS A 140 -7.04 11.85 -3.82
N LYS A 141 -6.75 12.25 -5.08
CA LYS A 141 -5.62 13.15 -5.42
C LYS A 141 -5.58 14.48 -4.64
N LYS A 142 -6.72 14.95 -4.12
CA LYS A 142 -6.84 16.21 -3.36
C LYS A 142 -6.13 16.17 -1.99
N PHE A 143 -5.96 14.99 -1.40
CA PHE A 143 -5.39 14.85 -0.06
C PHE A 143 -3.89 14.54 -0.05
N TYR A 144 -3.16 14.93 -1.11
CA TYR A 144 -1.72 14.66 -1.20
C TYR A 144 -0.91 15.25 -0.04
N ALA A 145 -1.22 16.47 0.41
CA ALA A 145 -0.56 17.08 1.55
C ALA A 145 -0.75 16.27 2.85
N ILE A 146 -1.96 15.71 3.06
CA ILE A 146 -2.27 14.88 4.23
C ILE A 146 -1.50 13.55 4.15
N MET A 147 -1.46 12.91 2.97
CA MET A 147 -0.68 11.69 2.79
C MET A 147 0.80 11.91 3.08
N ARG A 148 1.35 13.03 2.62
CA ARG A 148 2.73 13.43 2.91
C ARG A 148 2.98 13.55 4.41
N ALA A 149 2.09 14.27 5.11
CA ALA A 149 2.17 14.43 6.56
C ALA A 149 2.05 13.10 7.31
N LEU A 150 1.20 12.17 6.86
CA LEU A 150 1.05 10.84 7.46
C LEU A 150 2.29 9.97 7.26
N VAL A 151 2.90 9.97 6.07
CA VAL A 151 4.15 9.24 5.82
C VAL A 151 5.27 9.81 6.67
N ALA A 152 5.44 11.13 6.67
CA ALA A 152 6.40 11.84 7.52
C ALA A 152 6.18 11.53 9.02
N GLY A 153 4.93 11.56 9.47
CA GLY A 153 4.53 11.22 10.84
C GLY A 153 4.89 9.78 11.19
N SER A 154 4.66 8.82 10.30
CA SER A 154 5.00 7.41 10.53
C SER A 154 6.52 7.20 10.69
N VAL A 155 7.33 7.89 9.88
CA VAL A 155 8.80 7.87 10.01
C VAL A 155 9.24 8.45 11.35
N MET A 156 8.63 9.56 11.78
CA MET A 156 8.98 10.21 13.04
C MET A 156 8.61 9.37 14.26
N VAL A 157 7.41 8.79 14.27
CA VAL A 157 6.95 7.90 15.36
C VAL A 157 7.82 6.65 15.43
N GLY A 158 8.14 6.03 14.29
CA GLY A 158 9.05 4.88 14.25
C GLY A 158 10.46 5.21 14.73
N THR A 159 10.97 6.40 14.37
CA THR A 159 12.29 6.87 14.83
C THR A 159 12.28 7.14 16.33
N GLN A 160 11.23 7.75 16.88
CA GLN A 160 11.10 7.98 18.32
C GLN A 160 11.20 6.67 19.10
N PHE A 161 10.52 5.61 18.64
CA PHE A 161 10.63 4.31 19.27
C PHE A 161 12.05 3.74 19.18
N LEU A 162 12.70 3.84 18.01
CA LEU A 162 14.07 3.37 17.79
C LEU A 162 15.07 4.14 18.67
N PHE A 163 14.87 5.45 18.85
CA PHE A 163 15.64 6.29 19.76
C PHE A 163 15.53 5.78 21.21
N LEU A 164 14.30 5.59 21.71
CA LEU A 164 14.07 5.06 23.06
C LEU A 164 14.68 3.67 23.22
N PHE A 165 14.54 2.80 22.22
CA PHE A 165 15.12 1.46 22.22
C PHE A 165 16.64 1.49 22.36
N ILE A 166 17.32 2.30 21.55
CA ILE A 166 18.78 2.43 21.62
C ILE A 166 19.22 3.05 22.95
N ARG A 167 18.54 4.10 23.41
CA ARG A 167 18.90 4.82 24.64
C ARG A 167 18.74 3.95 25.88
N ILE A 168 17.67 3.15 25.95
CA ILE A 168 17.37 2.34 27.14
C ILE A 168 18.20 1.06 27.18
N LEU A 169 18.44 0.40 26.03
CA LEU A 169 19.14 -0.91 26.02
C LEU A 169 20.66 -0.80 25.89
N PHE A 170 21.17 0.24 25.22
CA PHE A 170 22.60 0.38 24.92
C PHE A 170 23.25 1.58 25.62
N ASP A 171 22.47 2.38 26.37
CA ASP A 171 22.88 3.61 27.06
C ASP A 171 23.73 4.55 26.19
N ASN A 172 23.48 4.55 24.87
CA ASN A 172 24.30 5.30 23.93
C ASN A 172 23.91 6.78 23.95
N GLU A 173 24.86 7.66 24.30
CA GLU A 173 24.67 9.12 24.31
C GLU A 173 24.45 9.71 22.93
N GLN A 174 24.97 9.06 21.88
CA GLN A 174 24.83 9.52 20.50
C GLN A 174 23.53 9.05 19.82
N ALA A 175 22.62 8.41 20.57
CA ALA A 175 21.34 7.93 20.03
C ALA A 175 20.53 9.03 19.35
N TYR A 176 20.68 10.30 19.74
CA TYR A 176 20.00 11.44 19.12
C TYR A 176 20.31 11.62 17.63
N LEU A 177 21.44 11.10 17.13
CA LEU A 177 21.81 11.16 15.70
C LEU A 177 20.77 10.46 14.80
N ILE A 178 19.97 9.57 15.37
CA ILE A 178 18.91 8.88 14.66
C ILE A 178 17.82 9.82 14.14
N PHE A 179 17.61 10.97 14.80
CA PHE A 179 16.68 11.99 14.32
C PHE A 179 17.20 12.68 13.04
N LEU A 180 18.52 12.84 12.89
CA LEU A 180 19.11 13.31 11.63
C LEU A 180 18.90 12.28 10.52
N PHE A 181 19.03 11.00 10.83
CA PHE A 181 18.72 9.92 9.89
C PHE A 181 17.23 9.91 9.51
N ALA A 182 16.34 10.14 10.47
CA ALA A 182 14.89 10.23 10.24
C ALA A 182 14.52 11.34 9.27
N LEU A 183 15.17 12.50 9.37
CA LEU A 183 14.98 13.60 8.43
C LEU A 183 15.31 13.18 7.00
N ALA A 184 16.42 12.47 6.79
CA ALA A 184 16.76 11.91 5.47
C ALA A 184 15.69 10.92 4.99
N MET A 185 15.22 10.03 5.88
CA MET A 185 14.18 9.06 5.59
C MET A 185 12.82 9.70 5.23
N MET A 186 12.49 10.87 5.78
CA MET A 186 11.28 11.61 5.38
C MET A 186 11.33 12.02 3.90
N PHE A 187 12.46 12.55 3.42
CA PHE A 187 12.61 12.93 2.02
C PHE A 187 12.56 11.73 1.08
N ILE A 188 13.08 10.58 1.53
CA ILE A 188 12.97 9.30 0.80
C ILE A 188 11.50 8.85 0.79
N GLY A 189 10.79 8.94 1.91
CA GLY A 189 9.36 8.63 1.99
C GLY A 189 8.50 9.49 1.06
N ASP A 190 8.77 10.79 0.99
CA ASP A 190 8.13 11.72 0.05
C ASP A 190 8.37 11.33 -1.42
N LEU A 191 9.59 10.92 -1.74
CA LEU A 191 9.98 10.45 -3.07
C LEU A 191 9.24 9.17 -3.47
N VAL A 192 9.16 8.20 -2.54
CA VAL A 192 8.40 6.96 -2.73
C VAL A 192 6.92 7.30 -2.96
N LEU A 193 6.33 8.17 -2.14
CA LEU A 193 4.94 8.58 -2.28
C LEU A 193 4.68 9.26 -3.63
N ALA A 194 5.56 10.15 -4.07
CA ALA A 194 5.44 10.83 -5.36
C ALA A 194 5.49 9.82 -6.54
N THR A 195 6.39 8.85 -6.46
CA THR A 195 6.55 7.79 -7.46
C THR A 195 5.32 6.89 -7.51
N VAL A 196 4.84 6.44 -6.36
CA VAL A 196 3.64 5.59 -6.21
C VAL A 196 2.38 6.32 -6.69
N THR A 197 2.30 7.63 -6.49
CA THR A 197 1.14 8.46 -6.92
C THR A 197 1.24 8.87 -8.39
N LYS A 198 2.31 8.50 -9.11
CA LYS A 198 2.57 8.83 -10.52
C LYS A 198 2.39 10.33 -10.81
N GLN A 199 2.98 11.19 -9.97
CA GLN A 199 2.89 12.63 -10.20
C GLN A 199 3.63 13.05 -11.48
N ARG A 200 3.16 14.11 -12.14
CA ARG A 200 3.77 14.61 -13.39
C ARG A 200 5.20 15.15 -13.19
N LEU A 201 5.53 15.61 -11.97
CA LEU A 201 6.79 16.25 -11.61
C LEU A 201 7.62 15.42 -10.62
N VAL A 202 7.55 14.09 -10.68
CA VAL A 202 8.33 13.21 -9.78
C VAL A 202 9.84 13.46 -9.90
N PHE A 203 10.34 13.83 -11.08
CA PHE A 203 11.75 14.12 -11.27
C PHE A 203 12.25 15.30 -10.43
N VAL A 204 11.41 16.31 -10.16
CA VAL A 204 11.77 17.44 -9.30
C VAL A 204 12.01 16.96 -7.87
N ASN A 205 11.20 16.00 -7.40
CA ASN A 205 11.43 15.39 -6.09
C ASN A 205 12.72 14.56 -6.06
N TYR A 206 13.11 13.90 -7.15
CA TYR A 206 14.42 13.23 -7.22
C TYR A 206 15.58 14.23 -7.05
N LEU A 207 15.55 15.35 -7.80
CA LEU A 207 16.57 16.39 -7.74
C LEU A 207 16.71 17.04 -6.36
N ILE A 208 15.62 17.10 -5.59
CA ILE A 208 15.64 17.69 -4.24
C ILE A 208 16.09 16.65 -3.21
N THR A 209 15.54 15.43 -3.28
CA THR A 209 15.79 14.39 -2.28
C THR A 209 17.23 13.90 -2.30
N ILE A 210 17.83 13.69 -3.49
CA ILE A 210 19.18 13.12 -3.58
C ILE A 210 20.22 14.00 -2.87
N PRO A 211 20.41 15.29 -3.20
CA PRO A 211 21.40 16.14 -2.52
C PRO A 211 21.14 16.26 -1.03
N LEU A 212 19.87 16.38 -0.61
CA LEU A 212 19.51 16.49 0.81
C LEU A 212 19.91 15.25 1.60
N VAL A 213 19.65 14.04 1.09
CA VAL A 213 20.03 12.79 1.76
C VAL A 213 21.55 12.72 1.93
N PHE A 214 22.32 13.11 0.92
CA PHE A 214 23.79 13.15 1.02
C PHE A 214 24.31 14.22 1.98
N ILE A 215 23.62 15.36 2.11
CA ILE A 215 23.94 16.38 3.13
C ILE A 215 23.70 15.83 4.53
N PHE A 216 22.58 15.16 4.79
CA PHE A 216 22.34 14.52 6.10
C PHE A 216 23.36 13.42 6.38
N ALA A 217 23.70 12.58 5.39
CA ALA A 217 24.73 11.57 5.52
C ALA A 217 26.11 12.17 5.85
N PHE A 218 26.46 13.30 5.21
CA PHE A 218 27.67 14.05 5.53
C PHE A 218 27.71 14.52 6.99
N VAL A 219 26.61 15.13 7.46
CA VAL A 219 26.53 15.63 8.85
C VAL A 219 26.66 14.47 9.84
N ILE A 220 25.94 13.37 9.61
CA ILE A 220 26.02 12.17 10.46
C ILE A 220 27.46 11.62 10.48
N PHE A 221 28.08 11.48 9.30
CA PHE A 221 29.46 10.99 9.20
C PHE A 221 30.45 11.90 9.94
N GLY A 222 30.34 13.21 9.78
CA GLY A 222 31.17 14.20 10.45
C GLY A 222 31.02 14.17 11.96
N LEU A 223 29.80 14.01 12.47
CA LEU A 223 29.53 13.92 13.91
C LEU A 223 30.04 12.62 14.54
N ILE A 224 29.99 11.49 13.83
CA ILE A 224 30.46 10.19 14.35
C ILE A 224 31.98 10.09 14.31
N THR A 225 32.60 10.49 13.19
CA THR A 225 34.03 10.23 12.93
C THR A 225 34.95 11.42 13.21
N GLY A 226 34.40 12.64 13.28
CA GLY A 226 35.20 13.88 13.31
C GLY A 226 35.91 14.22 12.00
N LEU A 227 35.80 13.39 10.95
CA LEU A 227 36.50 13.54 9.67
C LEU A 227 35.72 14.42 8.67
N TRP A 228 35.51 15.68 9.04
CA TRP A 228 34.75 16.65 8.23
C TRP A 228 35.35 16.88 6.84
N SER A 229 36.67 16.81 6.69
CA SER A 229 37.35 17.01 5.40
C SER A 229 37.02 15.90 4.40
N VAL A 230 37.10 14.65 4.85
CA VAL A 230 36.79 13.45 4.04
C VAL A 230 35.28 13.39 3.76
N GLY A 231 34.44 13.75 4.73
CA GLY A 231 32.99 13.73 4.58
C GLY A 231 32.46 14.59 3.43
N ARG A 232 33.16 15.67 3.04
CA ARG A 232 32.75 16.56 1.92
C ARG A 232 32.58 15.80 0.60
N ILE A 233 33.28 14.67 0.43
CA ILE A 233 33.15 13.80 -0.75
C ILE A 233 31.70 13.30 -0.92
N LEU A 234 30.97 13.07 0.17
CA LEU A 234 29.56 12.65 0.12
C LEU A 234 28.67 13.69 -0.55
N ILE A 235 28.90 14.98 -0.30
CA ILE A 235 28.16 16.07 -0.94
C ILE A 235 28.43 16.06 -2.46
N ILE A 236 29.70 15.90 -2.85
CA ILE A 236 30.09 15.85 -4.27
C ILE A 236 29.42 14.65 -4.96
N ILE A 237 29.42 13.48 -4.33
CA ILE A 237 28.74 12.28 -4.85
C ILE A 237 27.25 12.56 -5.07
N GLY A 238 26.59 13.21 -4.10
CA GLY A 238 25.18 13.59 -4.22
C GLY A 238 24.89 14.43 -5.46
N PHE A 239 25.69 15.47 -5.70
CA PHE A 239 25.54 16.32 -6.89
C PHE A 239 25.83 15.58 -8.21
N VAL A 240 26.82 14.68 -8.22
CA VAL A 240 27.13 13.87 -9.41
C VAL A 240 25.96 12.94 -9.76
N LEU A 241 25.33 12.32 -8.76
CA LEU A 241 24.14 11.50 -8.98
C LEU A 241 22.96 12.34 -9.51
N ASP A 242 22.80 13.56 -9.01
CA ASP A 242 21.76 14.48 -9.45
C ASP A 242 21.94 14.89 -10.92
N LEU A 243 23.18 15.17 -11.34
CA LEU A 243 23.52 15.39 -12.75
C LEU A 243 23.18 14.16 -13.61
N GLY A 244 23.44 12.95 -13.09
CA GLY A 244 23.06 11.70 -13.76
C GLY A 244 21.55 11.60 -14.02
N VAL A 245 20.72 11.96 -13.04
CA VAL A 245 19.25 12.00 -13.17
C VAL A 245 18.82 12.99 -14.25
N ILE A 246 19.42 14.20 -14.29
CA ILE A 246 19.15 15.22 -15.31
C ILE A 246 19.50 14.70 -16.71
N ILE A 247 20.68 14.09 -16.87
CA ILE A 247 21.12 13.53 -18.15
C ILE A 247 20.16 12.43 -18.62
N GLN A 248 19.74 11.53 -17.72
CA GLN A 248 18.79 10.47 -18.04
C GLN A 248 17.44 11.03 -18.53
N LEU A 249 16.95 12.11 -17.91
CA LEU A 249 15.74 12.81 -18.36
C LEU A 249 15.92 13.46 -19.73
N ALA A 250 17.07 14.09 -19.97
CA ALA A 250 17.38 14.72 -21.26
C ALA A 250 17.42 13.69 -22.40
N ILE A 251 18.02 12.51 -22.16
CA ILE A 251 18.06 11.40 -23.13
C ILE A 251 16.64 10.87 -23.38
N ARG A 252 15.83 10.70 -22.32
CA ARG A 252 14.46 10.20 -22.46
C ARG A 252 13.58 11.18 -23.24
N ASN A 253 13.69 12.48 -23.01
CA ASN A 253 12.95 13.49 -23.74
C ASN A 253 13.39 13.56 -25.21
N LYS A 254 14.69 13.42 -25.51
CA LYS A 254 15.17 13.32 -26.91
C LYS A 254 14.62 12.09 -27.63
N LYS A 255 14.54 10.93 -26.97
CA LYS A 255 13.93 9.72 -27.53
C LYS A 255 12.42 9.86 -27.80
N LEU A 256 11.70 10.63 -27.00
CA LEU A 256 10.27 10.89 -27.21
C LEU A 256 10.01 11.93 -28.30
N ALA A 257 10.95 12.86 -28.53
CA ALA A 257 10.90 13.81 -29.65
C ALA A 257 11.28 13.18 -31.00
N TYR A 258 11.99 12.04 -30.97
CA TYR A 258 12.31 11.22 -32.15
C TYR A 258 11.31 10.06 -32.23
N ASN A 259 10.09 10.33 -32.73
CA ASN A 259 9.14 9.27 -33.09
C ASN A 259 9.24 9.06 -34.61
N PRO A 260 9.86 7.97 -35.10
CA PRO A 260 10.05 7.71 -36.53
C PRO A 260 8.77 7.25 -37.27
N GLU A 261 7.59 7.31 -36.64
CA GLU A 261 6.30 6.89 -37.23
C GLU A 261 5.56 8.00 -38.00
N GLU A 262 6.16 9.18 -38.19
CA GLU A 262 5.59 10.26 -39.02
C GLU A 262 6.27 10.41 -40.41
N GLU A 263 7.14 9.48 -40.81
CA GLU A 263 7.84 9.51 -42.11
C GLU A 263 7.62 8.27 -43.01
N GLU A 264 6.49 7.57 -42.88
CA GLU A 264 6.01 6.62 -43.92
C GLU A 264 4.59 6.94 -44.40
#